data_AF-A0A2T6B8I2-F1
#
_entry.id   AF-A0A2T6B8I2-F1
#
_cell.length_a   1.000
_cell.length_b   1.000
_cell.length_c   1.000
_cell.angle_alpha   90.00
_cell.angle_beta   90.00
_cell.angle_gamma   90.00
#
_symmetry.space_group_name_H-M   'P 1'
#
loop_
_entity.id
_entity.type
_entity.pdbx_description
1 polymer ?
#
loop_
_entity_poly.entity_id
_entity_poly.type
_entity_poly.pdbx_seq_one_letter_code
_entity_poly.pdbx_strand_id
1 'polypeptide(L)'
;MHWLAQPSPELLSLLFRLDAASVLTGPDRDPADAVIDPVFAVPFATALADLRADAGLCEQGDGPDPLPLWLASLARNGPPIAASGAARLLDASAPDGTGLGVLLLDTEPAIPRILGIFTGSTLCVDPTLRGRGHGRALAMARLIRDESLPTWEHDTPGYSPAGVATLVSALGALRRMTPEEDPDLSF
;
A
#
# COMPACT_ATOMS: atom_id res chain seq x y z
N MET A 1 -19.57 -0.75 0.07
CA MET A 1 -18.09 -0.75 0.18
C MET A 1 -17.63 0.51 -0.57
N HIS A 2 -17.48 1.66 0.11
CA HIS A 2 -17.48 2.97 -0.57
C HIS A 2 -16.60 4.02 0.13
N TRP A 3 -15.27 3.85 0.20
CA TRP A 3 -14.41 4.83 0.92
C TRP A 3 -12.95 4.80 0.46
N LEU A 4 -12.66 5.07 -0.81
CA LEU A 4 -11.32 5.50 -1.23
C LEU A 4 -11.47 6.90 -1.83
N ALA A 5 -10.47 7.77 -1.64
CA ALA A 5 -10.39 9.01 -2.41
C ALA A 5 -10.56 8.67 -3.91
N GLN A 6 -11.30 9.49 -4.64
CA GLN A 6 -11.46 9.27 -6.08
C GLN A 6 -10.06 9.39 -6.73
N PRO A 7 -9.62 8.40 -7.52
CA PRO A 7 -8.37 8.50 -8.25
C PRO A 7 -8.42 9.70 -9.19
N SER A 8 -7.28 10.36 -9.39
CA SER A 8 -7.18 11.47 -10.36
C SER A 8 -7.45 10.97 -11.79
N PRO A 9 -7.99 11.81 -12.68
CA PRO A 9 -8.13 11.47 -14.10
C PRO A 9 -6.81 11.01 -14.74
N GLU A 10 -5.69 11.59 -14.32
CA GLU A 10 -4.34 11.26 -14.78
C GLU A 10 -3.95 9.84 -14.38
N LEU A 11 -4.14 9.49 -13.11
CA LEU A 11 -3.93 8.14 -12.60
C LEU A 11 -4.84 7.14 -13.33
N LEU A 12 -6.11 7.47 -13.53
CA LEU A 12 -7.04 6.61 -14.26
C LEU A 12 -6.58 6.38 -15.69
N SER A 13 -6.24 7.45 -16.42
CA SER A 13 -5.71 7.38 -17.77
C SER A 13 -4.44 6.53 -17.84
N LEU A 14 -3.54 6.65 -16.85
CA LEU A 14 -2.35 5.81 -16.75
C LEU A 14 -2.73 4.33 -16.52
N LEU A 15 -3.56 4.05 -15.51
CA LEU A 15 -3.96 2.69 -15.15
C LEU A 15 -4.73 1.97 -16.26
N PHE A 16 -5.45 2.70 -17.13
CA PHE A 16 -6.11 2.12 -18.30
C PHE A 16 -5.15 1.79 -19.45
N ARG A 17 -4.05 2.52 -19.57
CA ARG A 17 -3.03 2.30 -20.60
C ARG A 17 -2.05 1.19 -20.26
N LEU A 18 -1.75 0.99 -18.98
CA LEU A 18 -0.86 -0.07 -18.52
C LEU A 18 -1.54 -1.43 -18.70
N ASP A 19 -0.82 -2.48 -19.08
CA ASP A 19 -1.30 -3.85 -18.88
C ASP A 19 -0.88 -4.37 -17.50
N ALA A 20 -1.27 -5.59 -17.15
CA ALA A 20 -0.93 -6.17 -15.85
C ALA A 20 0.58 -6.32 -15.65
N ALA A 21 1.35 -6.46 -16.72
CA ALA A 21 2.79 -6.64 -16.67
C ALA A 21 3.53 -5.30 -16.51
N SER A 22 3.10 -4.27 -17.23
CA SER A 22 3.58 -2.90 -17.15
C SER A 22 3.30 -2.26 -15.79
N VAL A 23 2.31 -2.76 -15.05
CA VAL A 23 2.13 -2.39 -13.64
C VAL A 23 3.29 -2.89 -12.77
N LEU A 24 3.94 -3.99 -13.10
CA LEU A 24 5.05 -4.50 -12.29
C LEU A 24 6.39 -3.81 -12.61
N THR A 25 6.60 -3.44 -13.87
CA THR A 25 7.88 -2.87 -14.31
C THR A 25 7.85 -1.36 -14.52
N GLY A 26 6.67 -0.78 -14.78
CA GLY A 26 6.49 0.60 -15.21
C GLY A 26 6.14 0.69 -16.71
N PRO A 27 5.58 1.82 -17.17
CA PRO A 27 5.05 1.98 -18.54
C PRO A 27 6.06 1.76 -19.66
N ASP A 28 7.33 2.09 -19.43
CA ASP A 28 8.36 2.16 -20.47
C ASP A 28 9.41 1.04 -20.34
N ARG A 29 9.08 -0.03 -19.62
CA ARG A 29 10.03 -1.08 -19.25
C ARG A 29 9.61 -2.45 -19.75
N ASP A 30 10.60 -3.28 -20.10
CA ASP A 30 10.36 -4.65 -20.54
C ASP A 30 9.73 -5.44 -19.38
N PRO A 31 8.54 -6.04 -19.56
CA PRO A 31 7.94 -6.96 -18.58
C PRO A 31 8.89 -8.06 -18.05
N ALA A 32 9.87 -8.48 -18.86
CA ALA A 32 10.85 -9.48 -18.49
C ALA A 32 11.85 -9.00 -17.41
N ASP A 33 11.92 -7.69 -17.16
CA ASP A 33 12.76 -7.09 -16.11
C ASP A 33 12.22 -7.37 -14.69
N ALA A 34 10.94 -7.70 -14.55
CA ALA A 34 10.37 -8.02 -13.24
C ALA A 34 10.82 -9.41 -12.79
N VAL A 35 11.46 -9.48 -11.62
CA VAL A 35 11.84 -10.76 -11.00
C VAL A 35 10.71 -11.21 -10.08
N ILE A 36 10.14 -12.39 -10.37
CA ILE A 36 9.08 -12.98 -9.56
C ILE A 36 9.63 -14.22 -8.85
N ASP A 37 9.90 -14.08 -7.55
CA ASP A 37 10.52 -15.13 -6.75
C ASP A 37 9.99 -15.08 -5.30
N PRO A 38 9.62 -16.22 -4.68
CA PRO A 38 9.30 -16.30 -3.25
C PRO A 38 10.34 -15.66 -2.31
N VAL A 39 11.60 -15.53 -2.70
CA VAL A 39 12.66 -14.86 -1.92
C VAL A 39 12.33 -13.40 -1.59
N PHE A 40 11.52 -12.73 -2.42
CA PHE A 40 11.05 -11.37 -2.15
C PHE A 40 9.89 -11.32 -1.14
N ALA A 41 9.36 -12.46 -0.69
CA ALA A 41 8.37 -12.48 0.37
C ALA A 41 9.04 -12.29 1.73
N VAL A 42 8.79 -11.14 2.37
CA VAL A 42 9.30 -10.88 3.72
C VAL A 42 8.30 -11.30 4.81
N PRO A 43 8.77 -11.84 5.96
CA PRO A 43 7.94 -12.04 7.13
C PRO A 43 7.35 -10.71 7.65
N PHE A 44 6.18 -10.77 8.27
CA PHE A 44 5.52 -9.58 8.83
C PHE A 44 6.36 -8.88 9.91
N ALA A 45 7.09 -9.66 10.72
CA ALA A 45 8.01 -9.11 11.71
C ALA A 45 9.16 -8.32 11.09
N THR A 46 9.68 -8.76 9.93
CA THR A 46 10.69 -8.02 9.16
C THR A 46 10.13 -6.71 8.63
N ALA A 47 8.94 -6.75 8.01
CA ALA A 47 8.27 -5.54 7.53
C ALA A 47 8.00 -4.52 8.66
N LEU A 48 7.70 -5.00 9.87
CA LEU A 48 7.55 -4.14 11.05
C LEU A 48 8.88 -3.53 11.49
N ALA A 49 9.98 -4.28 11.44
CA ALA A 49 11.31 -3.77 11.76
C ALA A 49 11.75 -2.70 10.75
N ASP A 50 11.52 -2.94 9.46
CA ASP A 50 11.80 -1.96 8.39
C ASP A 50 11.00 -0.69 8.59
N LEU A 51 9.68 -0.80 8.86
CA LEU A 51 8.83 0.35 9.18
C LEU A 51 9.38 1.15 10.37
N ARG A 52 9.86 0.49 11.42
CA ARG A 52 10.44 1.17 12.59
C ARG A 52 11.71 1.92 12.21
N ALA A 53 12.57 1.32 11.38
CA ALA A 53 13.78 1.96 10.90
C ALA A 53 13.45 3.18 10.02
N ASP A 54 12.55 3.02 9.04
CA ASP A 54 12.12 4.08 8.12
C ASP A 54 11.46 5.25 8.86
N ALA A 55 10.69 4.95 9.91
CA ALA A 55 10.03 5.96 10.74
C ALA A 55 10.95 6.61 11.79
N GLY A 56 12.23 6.20 11.88
CA GLY A 56 13.15 6.69 12.91
C GLY A 56 12.72 6.30 14.34
N LEU A 57 11.95 5.23 14.50
CA LEU A 57 11.41 4.73 15.77
C LEU A 57 12.34 3.69 16.43
N CYS A 58 13.65 3.86 16.26
CA CYS A 58 14.65 3.01 16.90
C CYS A 58 14.64 3.23 18.42
N GLU A 59 14.85 2.16 19.18
CA GLU A 59 14.99 2.25 20.63
C GLU A 59 16.25 3.05 20.97
N GLN A 60 16.07 4.30 21.42
CA GLN A 60 17.15 5.12 21.93
C GLN A 60 17.27 4.90 23.45
N GLY A 61 17.99 3.85 23.85
CA GLY A 61 18.31 3.55 25.26
C GLY A 61 17.13 2.96 26.07
N ASP A 62 17.14 3.16 27.39
CA ASP A 62 16.15 2.61 28.35
C ASP A 62 14.76 3.28 28.30
N GLY A 63 14.45 4.02 27.22
CA GLY A 63 13.18 4.69 27.04
C GLY A 63 12.03 3.73 26.71
N PRO A 64 10.76 4.16 26.89
CA PRO A 64 9.62 3.38 26.44
C PRO A 64 9.64 3.22 24.90
N ASP A 65 9.16 2.07 24.41
CA ASP A 65 9.01 1.83 22.97
C ASP A 65 8.21 2.99 22.32
N PRO A 66 8.80 3.72 21.33
CA PRO A 66 8.13 4.84 20.69
C PRO A 66 7.01 4.41 19.73
N LEU A 67 6.99 3.15 19.27
CA LEU A 67 6.02 2.67 18.27
C LEU A 67 4.57 2.75 18.76
N PRO A 68 4.19 2.26 19.97
CA PRO A 68 2.84 2.42 20.50
C PRO A 68 2.34 3.87 20.53
N LEU A 69 3.20 4.82 20.92
CA LEU A 69 2.84 6.24 20.99
C LEU A 69 2.63 6.84 19.61
N TRP A 70 3.52 6.51 18.67
CA TRP A 70 3.38 6.94 17.27
C TRP A 70 2.12 6.35 16.63
N LEU A 71 1.83 5.07 16.82
CA LEU A 71 0.61 4.44 16.32
C LEU A 71 -0.66 5.06 16.92
N ALA A 72 -0.66 5.36 18.22
CA ALA A 72 -1.77 6.05 18.85
C ALA A 72 -1.96 7.49 18.31
N SER A 73 -0.87 8.19 18.01
CA SER A 73 -0.94 9.50 17.36
C SER A 73 -1.49 9.39 15.94
N LEU A 74 -0.95 8.47 15.14
CA LEU A 74 -1.36 8.23 13.77
C LEU A 74 -2.84 7.82 13.68
N ALA A 75 -3.29 6.91 14.55
CA ALA A 75 -4.69 6.50 14.58
C ALA A 75 -5.67 7.64 14.90
N ARG A 76 -5.24 8.65 15.67
CA ARG A 76 -6.08 9.80 16.04
C ARG A 76 -6.02 10.95 15.04
N ASN A 77 -4.82 11.21 14.51
CA ASN A 77 -4.51 12.45 13.78
C ASN A 77 -4.06 12.21 12.33
N GLY A 78 -3.79 10.97 11.96
CA GLY A 78 -3.29 10.61 10.64
C GLY A 78 -4.32 10.89 9.54
N PRO A 79 -3.88 11.27 8.33
CA PRO A 79 -4.79 11.50 7.21
C PRO A 79 -5.53 10.20 6.85
N PRO A 80 -6.88 10.16 6.97
CA PRO A 80 -7.64 8.96 6.67
C PRO A 80 -7.78 8.76 5.17
N ILE A 81 -7.54 7.53 4.71
CA ILE A 81 -7.77 7.12 3.32
C ILE A 81 -9.08 6.34 3.23
N ALA A 82 -9.27 5.35 4.11
CA ALA A 82 -10.46 4.51 4.17
C ALA A 82 -10.74 4.03 5.60
N ALA A 83 -12.00 3.69 5.89
CA ALA A 83 -12.40 3.10 7.17
C ALA A 83 -13.45 2.00 6.99
N SER A 84 -13.36 0.95 7.80
CA SER A 84 -14.36 -0.11 7.89
C SER A 84 -14.41 -0.69 9.30
N GLY A 85 -15.45 -0.38 10.08
CA GLY A 85 -15.58 -0.84 11.47
C GLY A 85 -14.46 -0.25 12.34
N ALA A 86 -13.63 -1.11 12.94
CA ALA A 86 -12.43 -0.72 13.69
C ALA A 86 -11.16 -0.58 12.82
N ALA A 87 -11.20 -1.04 11.56
CA ALA A 87 -10.06 -0.94 10.66
C ALA A 87 -9.97 0.46 10.04
N ARG A 88 -8.78 1.04 10.02
CA ARG A 88 -8.46 2.35 9.43
C ARG A 88 -7.28 2.21 8.49
N LEU A 89 -7.45 2.61 7.24
CA LEU A 89 -6.38 2.75 6.26
C LEU A 89 -5.96 4.21 6.25
N LEU A 90 -4.70 4.47 6.60
CA LEU A 90 -4.18 5.81 6.86
C LEU A 90 -2.95 6.06 5.99
N ASP A 91 -2.76 7.32 5.60
CA ASP A 91 -1.47 7.81 5.12
C ASP A 91 -0.50 7.84 6.30
N ALA A 92 0.65 7.20 6.16
CA ALA A 92 1.64 7.09 7.19
C ALA A 92 2.82 8.02 6.89
N SER A 93 3.15 8.84 7.87
CA SER A 93 4.35 9.69 7.87
C SER A 93 5.15 9.45 9.15
N ALA A 94 6.47 9.51 9.04
CA ALA A 94 7.39 9.50 10.15
C ALA A 94 7.15 10.71 11.06
N PRO A 95 7.63 10.70 12.32
CA PRO A 95 7.48 11.83 13.24
C PRO A 95 8.07 13.16 12.72
N ASP A 96 9.06 13.10 11.83
CA ASP A 96 9.67 14.26 11.19
C ASP A 96 8.88 14.79 9.97
N GLY A 97 7.76 14.14 9.62
CA GLY A 97 6.92 14.47 8.47
C GLY A 97 7.29 13.75 7.18
N THR A 98 8.33 12.91 7.17
CA THR A 98 8.71 12.12 5.99
C THR A 98 7.61 11.12 5.63
N GLY A 99 7.14 11.13 4.39
CA GLY A 99 6.11 10.21 3.93
C GLY A 99 6.63 8.77 3.86
N LEU A 100 5.96 7.84 4.52
CA LEU A 100 6.35 6.42 4.58
C LEU A 100 5.53 5.56 3.62
N GLY A 101 4.24 5.87 3.46
CA GLY A 101 3.32 5.14 2.61
C GLY A 101 1.96 4.99 3.27
N VAL A 102 1.42 3.78 3.30
CA VAL A 102 0.09 3.54 3.88
C VAL A 102 0.09 2.40 4.89
N LEU A 103 -0.68 2.57 5.96
CA LEU A 103 -0.86 1.57 7.01
C LEU A 103 -2.33 1.23 7.19
N LEU A 104 -2.61 -0.06 7.39
CA LEU A 104 -3.90 -0.54 7.86
C LEU A 104 -3.79 -0.83 9.35
N LEU A 105 -4.55 -0.10 10.17
CA LEU A 105 -4.57 -0.23 11.62
C LEU A 105 -5.91 -0.80 12.10
N ASP A 106 -5.86 -1.62 13.13
CA ASP A 106 -6.99 -1.88 14.02
C ASP A 106 -6.97 -0.87 15.16
N THR A 107 -8.02 -0.07 15.27
CA THR A 107 -8.15 0.98 16.29
C THR A 107 -9.11 0.61 17.41
N GLU A 108 -9.61 -0.63 17.48
CA GLU A 108 -10.44 -1.08 18.60
C GLU A 108 -9.65 -1.22 19.92
N PRO A 109 -8.42 -1.78 19.93
CA PRO A 109 -7.62 -1.84 21.14
C PRO A 109 -7.13 -0.45 21.58
N ALA A 110 -6.85 -0.29 22.89
CA ALA A 110 -6.32 0.96 23.44
C ALA A 110 -4.99 1.39 22.80
N ILE A 111 -4.17 0.42 22.38
CA ILE A 111 -2.98 0.63 21.56
C ILE A 111 -3.29 0.06 20.17
N PRO A 112 -3.36 0.91 19.13
CA PRO A 112 -3.68 0.44 17.78
C PRO A 112 -2.70 -0.64 17.31
N ARG A 113 -3.22 -1.62 16.57
CA ARG A 113 -2.42 -2.72 16.02
C ARG A 113 -2.27 -2.55 14.51
N ILE A 114 -1.06 -2.77 14.00
CA ILE A 114 -0.85 -2.81 12.55
C ILE A 114 -1.38 -4.13 12.01
N LEU A 115 -2.30 -4.05 11.04
CA LEU A 115 -2.85 -5.18 10.30
C LEU A 115 -2.21 -5.35 8.93
N GLY A 116 -1.61 -4.28 8.39
CA GLY A 116 -0.89 -4.33 7.13
C GLY A 116 -0.10 -3.07 6.86
N ILE A 117 0.96 -3.24 6.08
CA ILE A 117 2.01 -2.27 5.81
C ILE A 117 2.18 -2.20 4.29
N PHE A 118 2.16 -1.00 3.73
CA PHE A 118 2.74 -0.74 2.42
C PHE A 118 3.58 0.54 2.48
N THR A 119 4.85 0.37 2.88
CA THR A 119 5.83 1.46 3.04
C THR A 119 7.09 1.15 2.26
N GLY A 120 7.73 2.17 1.70
CA GLY A 120 8.82 1.97 0.75
C GLY A 120 8.41 0.99 -0.36
N SER A 121 9.20 -0.07 -0.54
CA SER A 121 8.93 -1.20 -1.44
C SER A 121 8.31 -2.43 -0.74
N THR A 122 7.97 -2.33 0.55
CA THR A 122 7.51 -3.46 1.36
C THR A 122 5.99 -3.45 1.48
N LEU A 123 5.34 -4.47 0.92
CA LEU A 123 3.91 -4.76 1.09
C LEU A 123 3.74 -6.04 1.91
N CYS A 124 3.14 -5.92 3.10
CA CYS A 124 2.87 -7.06 3.97
C CYS A 124 1.55 -6.92 4.71
N VAL A 125 0.90 -8.05 5.00
CA VAL A 125 -0.35 -8.13 5.75
C VAL A 125 -0.17 -9.16 6.86
N ASP A 126 -0.76 -8.88 8.02
CA ASP A 126 -0.82 -9.81 9.13
C ASP A 126 -1.24 -11.20 8.62
N PRO A 127 -0.45 -12.27 8.92
CA PRO A 127 -0.73 -13.61 8.42
C PRO A 127 -2.15 -14.11 8.72
N THR A 128 -2.73 -13.71 9.85
CA THR A 128 -4.08 -14.13 10.28
C THR A 128 -5.20 -13.49 9.45
N LEU A 129 -4.88 -12.46 8.66
CA LEU A 129 -5.82 -11.68 7.85
C LEU A 129 -5.61 -11.86 6.34
N ARG A 130 -4.70 -12.75 5.93
CA ARG A 130 -4.48 -13.06 4.52
C ARG A 130 -5.74 -13.61 3.86
N GLY A 131 -5.88 -13.37 2.56
CA GLY A 131 -7.04 -13.79 1.77
C GLY A 131 -8.31 -12.95 1.97
N ARG A 132 -8.27 -11.89 2.79
CA ARG A 132 -9.43 -11.03 3.07
C ARG A 132 -9.47 -9.72 2.28
N GLY A 133 -8.55 -9.54 1.32
CA GLY A 133 -8.49 -8.34 0.48
C GLY A 133 -7.78 -7.13 1.09
N HIS A 134 -7.18 -7.24 2.27
CA HIS A 134 -6.43 -6.12 2.89
C HIS A 134 -5.21 -5.69 2.07
N GLY A 135 -4.46 -6.64 1.51
CA GLY A 135 -3.33 -6.32 0.62
C GLY A 135 -3.78 -5.53 -0.60
N ARG A 136 -4.92 -5.92 -1.18
CA ARG A 136 -5.51 -5.19 -2.31
C ARG A 136 -5.86 -3.76 -1.91
N ALA A 137 -6.49 -3.57 -0.75
CA ALA A 137 -6.85 -2.24 -0.26
C ALA A 137 -5.61 -1.35 -0.01
N LEU A 138 -4.54 -1.90 0.57
CA LEU A 138 -3.27 -1.21 0.75
C LEU A 138 -2.66 -0.79 -0.59
N ALA A 139 -2.60 -1.71 -1.56
CA ALA A 139 -2.07 -1.44 -2.88
C ALA A 139 -2.88 -0.37 -3.64
N MET A 140 -4.21 -0.43 -3.58
CA MET A 140 -5.07 0.61 -4.17
C MET A 140 -4.82 1.98 -3.52
N ALA A 141 -4.74 2.04 -2.19
CA ALA A 141 -4.48 3.28 -1.48
C ALA A 141 -3.11 3.88 -1.80
N ARG A 142 -2.07 3.04 -1.88
CA ARG A 142 -0.72 3.48 -2.27
C ARG A 142 -0.70 4.03 -3.69
N LEU A 143 -1.32 3.32 -4.64
CA LEU A 143 -1.45 3.78 -6.03
C LEU A 143 -2.20 5.11 -6.16
N ILE A 144 -3.31 5.28 -5.42
CA ILE A 144 -4.09 6.52 -5.43
C ILE A 144 -3.29 7.68 -4.83
N ARG A 145 -2.52 7.42 -3.78
CA ARG A 145 -1.72 8.42 -3.07
C ARG A 145 -0.53 8.90 -3.88
N ASP A 146 0.24 7.97 -4.43
CA ASP A 146 1.54 8.27 -5.05
C ASP A 146 1.45 8.47 -6.56
N GLU A 147 0.32 8.12 -7.15
CA GLU A 147 0.08 8.06 -8.60
C GLU A 147 1.12 7.21 -9.37
N SER A 148 1.86 6.37 -8.66
CA SER A 148 2.92 5.50 -9.16
C SER A 148 3.12 4.31 -8.22
N LEU A 149 3.86 3.29 -8.65
CA LEU A 149 4.33 2.25 -7.74
C LEU A 149 5.72 2.56 -7.22
N PRO A 150 5.98 2.36 -5.91
CA PRO A 150 7.30 2.59 -5.32
C PRO A 150 8.43 1.82 -5.98
N THR A 151 8.11 0.72 -6.67
CA THR A 151 9.10 -0.17 -7.28
C THR A 151 9.47 0.20 -8.71
N TRP A 152 8.75 1.11 -9.37
CA TRP A 152 9.02 1.51 -10.75
C TRP A 152 10.37 2.21 -10.91
N GLU A 153 10.85 2.88 -9.87
CA GLU A 153 12.12 3.59 -9.86
C GLU A 153 13.34 2.68 -9.64
N HIS A 154 13.15 1.38 -9.37
CA HIS A 154 14.26 0.45 -9.17
C HIS A 154 14.80 -0.09 -10.49
N ASP A 155 16.12 -0.28 -10.59
CA ASP A 155 16.76 -0.88 -11.77
C ASP A 155 16.20 -2.28 -12.13
N THR A 156 15.73 -3.05 -11.17
CA THR A 156 15.11 -4.38 -11.41
C THR A 156 14.05 -4.65 -10.33
N PRO A 157 12.75 -4.43 -10.60
CA PRO A 157 11.70 -4.59 -9.60
C PRO A 157 11.50 -6.08 -9.28
N GLY A 158 11.46 -6.38 -7.98
CA GLY A 158 11.30 -7.74 -7.45
C GLY A 158 9.99 -7.94 -6.70
N TYR A 159 9.31 -9.05 -6.95
CA TYR A 159 8.04 -9.39 -6.31
C TYR A 159 7.96 -10.83 -5.85
N SER A 160 7.28 -11.05 -4.72
CA SER A 160 6.74 -12.38 -4.43
C SER A 160 5.52 -12.66 -5.31
N PRO A 161 5.19 -13.93 -5.58
CA PRO A 161 3.95 -14.28 -6.30
C PRO A 161 2.68 -13.68 -5.66
N ALA A 162 2.64 -13.58 -4.33
CA ALA A 162 1.53 -12.96 -3.61
C ALA A 162 1.50 -11.44 -3.80
N GLY A 163 2.66 -10.79 -3.89
CA GLY A 163 2.79 -9.36 -4.22
C GLY A 163 2.22 -9.06 -5.60
N VAL A 164 2.61 -9.84 -6.61
CA VAL A 164 2.07 -9.73 -7.98
C VAL A 164 0.55 -9.86 -7.98
N ALA A 165 0.02 -10.93 -7.38
CA ALA A 165 -1.41 -11.16 -7.31
C ALA A 165 -2.16 -10.00 -6.63
N THR A 166 -1.55 -9.39 -5.62
CA THR A 166 -2.13 -8.26 -4.89
C THR A 166 -2.19 -7.00 -5.75
N LEU A 167 -1.10 -6.66 -6.45
CA LEU A 167 -1.02 -5.49 -7.32
C LEU A 167 -1.97 -5.61 -8.52
N VAL A 168 -1.98 -6.77 -9.18
CA VAL A 168 -2.89 -7.04 -10.31
C VAL A 168 -4.35 -6.98 -9.85
N SER A 169 -4.65 -7.53 -8.66
CA SER A 169 -6.00 -7.45 -8.10
C SER A 169 -6.42 -6.01 -7.77
N ALA A 170 -5.49 -5.18 -7.29
CA ALA A 170 -5.72 -3.77 -7.00
C ALA A 170 -6.01 -2.98 -8.28
N LEU A 171 -5.20 -3.18 -9.33
CA LEU A 171 -5.42 -2.59 -10.65
C LEU A 171 -6.80 -2.94 -11.21
N GLY A 172 -7.15 -4.22 -11.22
CA GLY A 172 -8.44 -4.67 -11.72
C GLY A 172 -9.62 -4.12 -10.91
N ALA A 173 -9.43 -3.85 -9.62
CA ALA A 173 -10.44 -3.19 -8.80
C ALA A 173 -10.57 -1.70 -9.13
N LEU A 174 -9.47 -0.97 -9.29
CA LEU A 174 -9.48 0.45 -9.64
C LEU A 174 -10.16 0.69 -10.99
N ARG A 175 -9.88 -0.12 -12.01
CA ARG A 175 -10.52 -0.01 -13.34
C ARG A 175 -12.04 -0.23 -13.32
N ARG A 176 -12.54 -1.01 -12.36
CA ARG A 176 -13.99 -1.23 -12.18
C ARG A 176 -14.68 -0.13 -11.38
N MET A 177 -13.92 0.73 -10.70
CA MET A 177 -14.48 1.84 -9.94
C MET A 177 -14.81 3.04 -10.83
N THR A 178 -14.20 3.11 -12.00
CA THR A 178 -14.56 4.05 -13.07
C THR A 178 -15.73 3.49 -13.87
N PRO A 179 -16.80 4.26 -14.10
CA PRO A 179 -17.78 3.92 -15.13
C PRO A 179 -17.02 3.73 -16.45
N GLU A 180 -17.36 2.69 -17.22
CA GLU A 180 -17.02 2.65 -18.64
C GLU A 180 -17.60 3.92 -19.26
N GLU A 181 -16.76 4.88 -19.65
CA GLU A 181 -17.13 5.72 -20.78
C GLU A 181 -17.07 4.79 -21.99
N ASP A 182 -18.22 4.19 -22.29
CA ASP A 182 -18.48 3.49 -23.54
C ASP A 182 -18.29 4.50 -24.68
N PRO A 183 -17.23 4.39 -25.50
CA PRO A 183 -16.99 5.33 -26.59
C PRO A 183 -18.03 5.17 -27.71
N ASP A 184 -18.85 4.13 -27.69
CA ASP A 184 -19.76 3.75 -28.78
C ASP A 184 -21.22 4.21 -28.60
N LEU A 185 -21.49 5.15 -27.67
CA LEU A 185 -22.79 5.84 -27.59
C LEU A 185 -22.68 7.33 -27.96
N SER A 186 -22.33 7.59 -29.21
CA SER A 186 -22.63 8.87 -29.88
C SER A 186 -23.71 8.64 -30.93
N PHE A 187 -24.85 9.32 -30.78
CA PHE A 187 -25.98 9.33 -31.71
C PHE A 187 -25.63 9.88 -33.10
#